data_AF-A0A6M4NQA5-F1
#
_entry.id   AF-A0A6M4NQA5-F1
#
_cell.length_a   1.000
_cell.length_b   1.000
_cell.length_c   1.000
_cell.angle_alpha   90.00
_cell.angle_beta   90.00
_cell.angle_gamma   90.00
#
_symmetry.space_group_name_H-M   'P 1'
#
loop_
_entity.id
_entity.type
_entity.pdbx_description
1 polymer ?
#
loop_
_entity_poly.entity_id
_entity_poly.type
_entity_poly.pdbx_seq_one_letter_code
_entity_poly.pdbx_strand_id
1 'polypeptide(L)'
;MLKDELIRGRIPESVPSVSELIGTGVDQNNPGRSQSELAREIGFAKNQASMLSMIKNGSSRLKLGRVARAASVLKLNPVILLASVLKERTENEPEAWDLIRDVLNATHDAKEEQILSSIREVEEELGHRVKMTPEKEARLKEFVRTQLFVD
;
A
#
# COMPACT_ATOMS: atom_id res chain seq x y z
N MET A 1 21.94 24.54 -4.07
CA MET A 1 20.81 24.35 -3.12
C MET A 1 19.53 24.48 -3.92
N LEU A 2 18.82 23.37 -4.13
CA LEU A 2 17.59 23.12 -4.92
C LEU A 2 17.75 21.66 -5.40
N LYS A 3 16.96 20.63 -5.08
CA LYS A 3 15.66 20.47 -4.43
C LYS A 3 15.69 19.06 -3.79
N ASP A 4 15.61 18.96 -2.47
CA ASP A 4 15.38 17.67 -1.76
C ASP A 4 13.87 17.40 -1.56
N GLU A 5 13.01 18.18 -2.20
CA GLU A 5 11.57 18.02 -2.04
C GLU A 5 10.98 17.12 -3.12
N LEU A 6 10.51 15.97 -2.64
CA LEU A 6 9.43 15.12 -3.18
C LEU A 6 9.83 14.03 -4.19
N ILE A 7 10.74 13.14 -3.78
CA ILE A 7 10.57 11.73 -4.15
C ILE A 7 9.47 11.18 -3.22
N ARG A 8 8.19 11.28 -3.61
CA ARG A 8 7.08 10.66 -2.86
C ARG A 8 7.10 9.15 -3.13
N GLY A 9 8.00 8.45 -2.44
CA GLY A 9 8.05 6.99 -2.45
C GLY A 9 6.68 6.35 -2.18
N ARG A 10 6.49 5.12 -2.68
CA ARG A 10 5.25 4.34 -2.53
C ARG A 10 4.78 4.18 -1.07
N ILE A 11 5.71 4.26 -0.12
CA ILE A 11 5.53 4.26 1.32
C ILE A 11 5.67 5.70 1.85
N PRO A 12 4.65 6.24 2.53
CA PRO A 12 4.73 7.58 3.12
C PRO A 12 5.78 7.62 4.25
N GLU A 13 6.35 8.81 4.50
CA GLU A 13 7.31 9.01 5.59
C GLU A 13 6.76 8.53 6.94
N SER A 14 5.51 8.88 7.23
CA SER A 14 4.77 8.37 8.37
C SER A 14 3.83 7.24 7.94
N VAL A 15 4.32 6.00 8.01
CA VAL A 15 3.51 4.79 7.81
C VAL A 15 2.51 4.64 8.96
N PRO A 16 1.19 4.57 8.68
CA PRO A 16 0.18 4.28 9.71
C PRO A 16 0.42 2.93 10.36
N SER A 17 0.05 2.78 11.63
CA SER A 17 0.12 1.51 12.37
C SER A 17 -0.82 0.46 11.80
N VAL A 18 -0.57 -0.83 12.09
CA VAL A 18 -1.48 -1.90 11.67
C VAL A 18 -2.84 -1.70 12.33
N SER A 19 -2.86 -1.26 13.59
CA SER A 19 -4.07 -0.93 14.34
C SER A 19 -4.96 0.08 13.60
N GLU A 20 -4.38 1.20 13.14
CA GLU A 20 -5.10 2.24 12.40
C GLU A 20 -5.61 1.73 11.05
N LEU A 21 -4.77 1.02 10.29
CA LEU A 21 -5.16 0.48 8.98
C LEU A 21 -6.29 -0.54 9.11
N ILE A 22 -6.22 -1.44 10.09
CA ILE A 22 -7.28 -2.40 10.37
C ILE A 22 -8.54 -1.68 10.87
N GLY A 23 -8.41 -0.64 11.68
CA GLY A 23 -9.51 0.23 12.09
C GLY A 23 -10.26 0.82 10.90
N THR A 24 -9.54 1.46 9.97
CA THR A 24 -10.11 1.95 8.70
C THR A 24 -10.77 0.82 7.90
N GLY A 25 -10.10 -0.32 7.79
CA GLY A 25 -10.60 -1.49 7.07
C GLY A 25 -11.91 -2.05 7.61
N VAL A 26 -12.07 -2.07 8.94
CA VAL A 26 -13.26 -2.59 9.62
C VAL A 26 -14.37 -1.55 9.64
N ASP A 27 -14.08 -0.32 10.09
CA ASP A 27 -15.11 0.66 10.43
C ASP A 27 -15.58 1.45 9.20
N GLN A 28 -14.67 1.74 8.26
CA GLN A 28 -14.94 2.64 7.13
C GLN A 28 -15.15 1.86 5.83
N ASN A 29 -14.30 0.85 5.56
CA ASN A 29 -14.34 0.12 4.27
C ASN A 29 -15.36 -1.03 4.23
N ASN A 30 -15.78 -1.50 5.41
CA ASN A 30 -16.70 -2.63 5.60
C ASN A 30 -17.83 -2.31 6.60
N PRO A 31 -18.56 -1.18 6.44
CA PRO A 31 -19.60 -0.80 7.38
C PRO A 31 -20.68 -1.87 7.46
N GLY A 32 -21.12 -2.19 8.69
CA GLY A 32 -22.16 -3.18 8.96
C GLY A 32 -21.72 -4.64 8.91
N ARG A 33 -20.46 -4.94 8.54
CA ARG A 33 -19.94 -6.32 8.58
C ARG A 33 -19.41 -6.67 9.96
N SER A 34 -19.66 -7.91 10.40
CA SER A 34 -19.15 -8.36 11.71
C SER A 34 -17.65 -8.64 11.65
N GLN A 35 -16.91 -8.25 12.69
CA GLN A 35 -15.46 -8.53 12.76
C GLN A 35 -15.15 -10.03 12.75
N SER A 36 -16.02 -10.87 13.31
CA SER A 36 -15.89 -12.34 13.28
C SER A 36 -16.04 -12.93 11.87
N GLU A 37 -16.85 -12.33 11.01
CA GLU A 37 -16.97 -12.69 9.60
C GLU A 37 -15.71 -12.28 8.83
N LEU A 38 -15.28 -11.03 8.96
CA LEU A 38 -14.05 -10.52 8.36
C LEU A 38 -12.84 -11.36 8.80
N ALA A 39 -12.74 -11.73 10.08
CA ALA A 39 -11.66 -12.56 10.60
C ALA A 39 -11.61 -13.95 9.91
N ARG A 40 -12.76 -14.60 9.73
CA ARG A 40 -12.84 -15.89 9.02
C ARG A 40 -12.41 -15.75 7.57
N GLU A 41 -12.83 -14.69 6.88
CA GLU A 41 -12.42 -14.43 5.50
C GLU A 41 -10.94 -14.14 5.35
N ILE A 42 -10.31 -13.54 6.37
CA ILE A 42 -8.86 -13.31 6.44
C ILE A 42 -8.07 -14.61 6.71
N GLY A 43 -8.75 -15.68 7.13
CA GLY A 43 -8.15 -16.98 7.42
C GLY A 43 -7.78 -17.17 8.89
N PHE A 44 -8.53 -16.55 9.80
CA PHE A 44 -8.54 -16.93 11.21
C PHE A 44 -9.47 -18.12 11.42
N ALA A 45 -9.05 -19.05 12.27
CA ALA A 45 -9.89 -20.19 12.65
C ALA A 45 -11.12 -19.75 13.46
N LYS A 46 -12.13 -20.62 13.59
CA LYS A 46 -13.37 -20.30 14.30
C LYS A 46 -13.13 -19.90 15.77
N ASN A 47 -12.15 -20.52 16.42
CA ASN A 47 -11.72 -20.18 17.79
C ASN A 47 -10.84 -18.92 17.88
N GLN A 48 -10.55 -18.26 16.76
CA GLN A 48 -9.73 -17.06 16.64
C GLN A 48 -10.56 -15.84 16.18
N ALA A 49 -11.88 -15.87 16.40
CA ALA A 49 -12.78 -14.81 15.95
C ALA A 49 -12.45 -13.41 16.51
N SER A 50 -11.86 -13.35 17.72
CA SER A 50 -11.45 -12.08 18.36
C SER A 50 -10.13 -11.52 17.83
N MET A 51 -9.37 -12.26 17.03
CA MET A 51 -8.04 -11.83 16.56
C MET A 51 -8.08 -10.51 15.81
N LEU A 52 -9.09 -10.30 14.97
CA LEU A 52 -9.20 -9.06 14.21
C LEU A 52 -9.43 -7.84 15.14
N SER A 53 -10.25 -8.01 16.18
CA SER A 53 -10.48 -6.98 17.21
C SER A 53 -9.20 -6.68 18.01
N MET A 54 -8.47 -7.72 18.41
CA MET A 54 -7.21 -7.55 19.13
C MET A 54 -6.16 -6.82 18.30
N ILE A 55 -6.07 -7.12 17.00
CA ILE A 55 -5.18 -6.38 16.08
C ILE A 55 -5.65 -4.94 15.90
N LYS A 56 -6.97 -4.72 15.72
CA LYS A 56 -7.56 -3.36 15.62
C LYS A 56 -7.25 -2.49 16.84
N ASN A 57 -7.13 -3.09 18.02
CA ASN A 57 -6.84 -2.40 19.28
C ASN A 57 -5.35 -2.41 19.65
N GLY A 58 -4.47 -2.93 18.79
CA GLY A 58 -3.02 -2.98 19.02
C GLY A 58 -2.54 -4.03 20.02
N SER A 59 -3.42 -4.89 20.56
CA SER A 59 -3.04 -5.93 21.53
C SER A 59 -2.54 -7.23 20.87
N SER A 60 -2.51 -7.29 19.54
CA SER A 60 -1.96 -8.42 18.77
C SER A 60 -1.40 -7.95 17.44
N ARG A 61 -0.35 -8.63 16.94
CA ARG A 61 0.26 -8.31 15.64
C ARG A 61 -0.37 -9.12 14.51
N LEU A 62 -0.48 -8.51 13.33
CA LEU A 62 -0.83 -9.22 12.10
C LEU A 62 0.34 -10.09 11.62
N LYS A 63 0.07 -11.36 11.30
CA LYS A 63 1.11 -12.25 10.72
C LYS A 63 1.35 -11.91 9.25
N LEU A 64 2.62 -11.88 8.82
CA LEU A 64 3.01 -11.60 7.42
C LEU A 64 2.25 -12.45 6.40
N GLY A 65 2.11 -13.75 6.65
CA GLY A 65 1.38 -14.67 5.76
C GLY A 65 -0.12 -14.37 5.60
N ARG A 66 -0.67 -13.41 6.36
CA ARG A 66 -2.06 -12.95 6.23
C ARG A 66 -2.20 -11.56 5.59
N VAL A 67 -1.10 -10.85 5.32
CA VAL A 67 -1.12 -9.47 4.83
C VAL A 67 -1.91 -9.33 3.52
N ALA A 68 -1.63 -10.16 2.52
CA ALA A 68 -2.32 -10.09 1.23
C ALA A 68 -3.84 -10.31 1.36
N ARG A 69 -4.23 -11.31 2.15
CA ARG A 69 -5.65 -11.65 2.37
C ARG A 69 -6.36 -10.61 3.22
N ALA A 70 -5.71 -10.09 4.25
CA ALA A 70 -6.19 -8.98 5.07
C ALA A 70 -6.40 -7.71 4.24
N ALA A 71 -5.42 -7.34 3.40
CA ALA A 71 -5.53 -6.18 2.52
C ALA A 71 -6.72 -6.31 1.56
N SER A 72 -6.91 -7.50 0.96
CA SER A 72 -8.03 -7.76 0.07
C SER A 72 -9.39 -7.66 0.78
N VAL A 73 -9.56 -8.34 1.91
CA VAL A 73 -10.85 -8.37 2.64
C VAL A 73 -11.20 -6.99 3.21
N LEU A 74 -10.19 -6.28 3.72
CA LEU A 74 -10.37 -4.97 4.34
C LEU A 74 -10.28 -3.80 3.36
N LYS A 75 -10.09 -4.09 2.06
CA LYS A 75 -9.95 -3.10 0.97
C LYS A 75 -8.86 -2.07 1.26
N LEU A 76 -7.72 -2.53 1.78
CA LEU A 76 -6.56 -1.71 2.11
C LEU A 76 -5.50 -1.82 1.01
N ASN A 77 -4.60 -0.84 0.93
CA ASN A 77 -3.43 -0.94 0.07
C ASN A 77 -2.47 -2.02 0.62
N PRO A 78 -2.20 -3.11 -0.12
CA PRO A 78 -1.39 -4.22 0.38
C PRO A 78 0.06 -3.83 0.67
N VAL A 79 0.61 -2.86 -0.05
CA VAL A 79 1.99 -2.39 0.14
C VAL A 79 2.11 -1.54 1.39
N ILE A 80 1.12 -0.70 1.67
CA ILE A 80 1.08 0.10 2.92
C ILE A 80 0.87 -0.82 4.14
N LEU A 81 -0.03 -1.82 4.03
CA LEU A 81 -0.22 -2.78 5.11
C LEU A 81 1.02 -3.64 5.35
N LEU A 82 1.71 -4.07 4.29
CA LEU A 82 2.98 -4.79 4.41
C LEU A 82 4.04 -3.92 5.09
N ALA A 83 4.21 -2.69 4.63
CA ALA A 83 5.16 -1.74 5.22
C ALA A 83 4.90 -1.51 6.71
N SER A 84 3.63 -1.33 7.09
CA SER A 84 3.22 -1.19 8.49
C SER A 84 3.58 -2.42 9.34
N VAL A 85 3.29 -3.63 8.83
CA VAL A 85 3.64 -4.89 9.52
C VAL A 85 5.15 -5.08 9.64
N LEU A 86 5.93 -4.68 8.63
CA LEU A 86 7.38 -4.77 8.67
C LEU A 86 7.96 -3.76 9.65
N LYS A 87 7.47 -2.50 9.64
CA LYS A 87 7.85 -1.46 10.60
C LYS A 87 7.64 -1.90 12.06
N GLU A 88 6.49 -2.50 12.37
CA GLU A 88 6.23 -3.06 13.72
C GLU A 88 7.18 -4.21 14.09
N ARG A 89 7.69 -4.96 13.11
CA ARG A 89 8.61 -6.08 13.37
C ARG A 89 10.05 -5.62 13.58
N THR A 90 10.42 -4.52 12.95
CA THR A 90 11.77 -3.93 13.04
C THR A 90 11.80 -2.74 14.00
N GLU A 91 10.86 -2.66 14.96
CA GLU A 91 10.78 -1.55 15.92
C GLU A 91 12.07 -1.36 16.74
N ASN A 92 12.80 -2.46 16.97
CA ASN A 92 14.07 -2.47 17.71
C ASN A 92 15.30 -2.40 16.79
N GLU A 93 15.11 -2.30 15.47
CA GLU A 93 16.16 -2.26 14.45
C GLU A 93 15.86 -1.16 13.42
N PRO A 94 16.02 0.14 13.77
CA PRO A 94 15.66 1.25 12.89
C PRO A 94 16.38 1.23 11.53
N GLU A 95 17.66 0.83 11.52
CA GLU A 95 18.44 0.70 10.29
C GLU A 95 17.85 -0.36 9.34
N ALA A 96 17.29 -1.45 9.89
CA ALA A 96 16.59 -2.45 9.10
C ALA A 96 15.29 -1.90 8.51
N TRP A 97 14.56 -1.06 9.27
CA TRP A 97 13.37 -0.39 8.74
C TRP A 97 13.72 0.57 7.60
N ASP A 98 14.77 1.38 7.75
CA ASP A 98 15.21 2.31 6.70
C ASP A 98 15.58 1.55 5.42
N LEU A 99 16.38 0.48 5.52
CA LEU A 99 16.70 -0.39 4.39
C LEU A 99 15.45 -0.99 3.73
N ILE A 100 14.52 -1.53 4.52
CA ILE A 100 13.26 -2.10 4.00
C ILE A 100 12.44 -1.02 3.30
N ARG A 101 12.32 0.17 3.90
CA ARG A 101 11.57 1.29 3.34
C ARG A 101 12.18 1.71 2.00
N ASP A 102 13.51 1.78 1.92
CA ASP A 102 14.22 2.11 0.69
C ASP A 102 13.98 1.06 -0.39
N VAL A 103 14.02 -0.23 -0.04
CA VAL A 103 13.71 -1.33 -0.97
C VAL A 103 12.24 -1.30 -1.42
N LEU A 104 11.29 -0.99 -0.52
CA LEU A 104 9.87 -0.88 -0.85
C LEU A 104 9.56 0.37 -1.70
N ASN A 105 10.37 1.42 -1.55
CA ASN A 105 10.28 2.68 -2.29
C ASN A 105 11.12 2.70 -3.56
N ALA A 106 12.03 1.74 -3.76
CA ALA A 106 12.79 1.62 -4.99
C ALA A 106 11.83 1.41 -6.16
N THR A 107 11.58 2.47 -6.92
CA THR A 107 11.23 2.36 -8.34
C THR A 107 12.38 1.67 -9.06
N HIS A 108 12.14 1.05 -10.22
CA HIS A 108 13.28 0.71 -11.05
C HIS A 108 13.81 2.04 -11.63
N ASP A 109 14.68 2.73 -10.88
CA ASP A 109 15.29 4.03 -11.19
C ASP A 109 14.44 5.31 -11.03
N ALA A 110 15.12 6.45 -10.91
CA ALA A 110 14.52 7.78 -10.66
C ALA A 110 13.73 8.35 -11.86
N LYS A 111 13.95 7.83 -13.07
CA LYS A 111 13.23 8.23 -14.27
C LYS A 111 11.85 7.59 -14.30
N GLU A 112 11.73 6.33 -13.86
CA GLU A 112 10.43 5.69 -13.68
C GLU A 112 9.54 6.45 -12.67
N GLU A 113 10.13 6.97 -11.59
CA GLU A 113 9.37 7.77 -10.61
C GLU A 113 8.82 9.06 -11.22
N GLN A 114 9.60 9.77 -12.06
CA GLN A 114 9.10 10.97 -12.74
C GLN A 114 7.92 10.64 -13.67
N ILE A 115 7.98 9.53 -14.40
CA ILE A 115 6.88 9.11 -15.28
C ILE A 115 5.63 8.77 -14.45
N LEU A 116 5.81 8.05 -13.32
CA LEU A 116 4.71 7.70 -12.43
C LEU A 116 4.09 8.93 -11.75
N SER A 117 4.89 9.93 -11.37
CA SER A 117 4.40 11.18 -10.77
C SER A 117 3.48 11.93 -11.74
N SER A 118 3.91 12.10 -13.00
CA SER A 118 3.10 12.77 -14.03
C SER A 118 1.75 12.09 -14.26
N ILE A 119 1.68 10.76 -14.17
CA ILE A 119 0.41 10.04 -14.29
C ILE A 119 -0.49 10.30 -13.08
N ARG A 120 0.06 10.33 -11.87
CA ARG A 120 -0.70 10.55 -10.63
C ARG A 120 -1.27 11.96 -10.53
N GLU A 121 -0.54 12.98 -10.98
CA GLU A 121 -1.03 14.36 -11.05
C GLU A 121 -2.30 14.45 -11.92
N VAL A 122 -2.28 13.80 -13.09
CA VAL A 122 -3.46 13.76 -13.97
C VAL A 122 -4.63 12.99 -13.34
N GLU A 123 -4.37 11.91 -12.60
CA GLU A 123 -5.42 11.19 -11.86
C GLU A 123 -6.08 12.06 -10.78
N GLU A 124 -5.28 12.90 -10.11
CA GLU A 124 -5.76 13.85 -9.09
C GLU A 124 -6.63 14.94 -9.72
N GLU A 125 -6.19 15.53 -10.83
CA GLU A 125 -6.98 16.53 -11.60
C GLU A 125 -8.33 15.97 -12.07
N LEU A 126 -8.34 14.72 -12.53
CA LEU A 126 -9.53 14.05 -13.03
C LEU A 126 -10.44 13.53 -11.89
N GLY A 127 -9.95 13.50 -10.65
CA GLY A 127 -10.68 12.96 -9.50
C GLY A 127 -10.97 11.46 -9.58
N HIS A 128 -10.31 10.75 -10.50
CA HIS A 128 -10.47 9.31 -10.67
C HIS A 128 -9.19 8.67 -11.21
N ARG A 129 -8.99 7.39 -10.89
CA ARG A 129 -7.85 6.64 -11.43
C ARG A 129 -8.01 6.34 -12.91
N VAL A 130 -6.92 6.41 -13.66
CA VAL A 130 -6.88 6.02 -15.06
C VAL A 130 -6.96 4.51 -15.14
N LYS A 131 -8.06 4.02 -15.72
CA LYS A 131 -8.17 2.60 -16.09
C LYS A 131 -7.40 2.36 -17.38
N MET A 132 -6.38 1.50 -17.32
CA MET A 132 -5.63 1.09 -18.50
C MET A 132 -6.46 0.09 -19.32
N THR A 133 -7.05 0.55 -20.41
CA THR A 133 -7.70 -0.31 -21.41
C THR A 133 -6.68 -0.75 -22.47
N PRO A 134 -6.95 -1.82 -23.25
CA PRO A 134 -6.02 -2.25 -24.31
C PRO A 134 -5.68 -1.12 -25.30
N GLU A 135 -6.64 -0.24 -25.61
CA GLU A 135 -6.41 0.92 -26.48
C GLU A 135 -5.50 1.97 -25.82
N LYS A 136 -5.74 2.31 -24.54
CA LYS A 136 -4.90 3.27 -23.81
C LYS A 136 -3.49 2.74 -23.60
N GLU A 137 -3.36 1.44 -23.35
CA GLU A 137 -2.06 0.77 -23.24
C GLU A 137 -1.29 0.82 -24.56
N ALA A 138 -1.97 0.56 -25.70
CA ALA A 138 -1.36 0.67 -27.02
C ALA A 138 -0.88 2.10 -27.30
N ARG A 139 -1.68 3.12 -26.96
CA ARG A 139 -1.30 4.54 -27.11
C ARG A 139 -0.13 4.92 -26.21
N LEU A 140 -0.10 4.44 -24.96
CA LEU A 140 1.02 4.69 -24.05
C LEU A 140 2.31 4.04 -24.57
N LYS A 141 2.23 2.80 -25.07
CA LYS A 141 3.38 2.11 -25.69
C LYS A 141 3.89 2.88 -26.92
N GLU A 142 3.00 3.39 -27.74
CA GLU A 142 3.37 4.19 -28.91
C GLU A 142 4.02 5.51 -28.50
N PHE A 143 3.46 6.22 -27.52
CA PHE A 143 4.05 7.43 -26.97
C PHE A 143 5.46 7.17 -26.41
N VAL A 144 5.63 6.09 -25.63
CA VAL A 144 6.93 5.73 -25.07
C VAL A 144 7.96 5.45 -26.17
N ARG A 145 7.58 4.71 -27.23
CA ARG A 145 8.46 4.42 -28.37
C ARG A 145 8.84 5.66 -29.17
N THR A 146 7.92 6.60 -29.33
CA THR A 146 8.08 7.72 -30.28
C THR A 146 8.55 9.02 -29.63
N GLN A 147 8.35 9.19 -28.32
CA GLN A 147 8.62 10.45 -27.62
C GLN A 147 9.61 10.32 -26.46
N LEU A 148 9.67 9.16 -25.78
CA LEU A 148 10.52 8.98 -24.61
C LEU A 148 11.87 8.29 -24.89
N PHE A 149 11.96 7.47 -25.95
CA PHE A 149 13.18 6.77 -26.36
C PHE A 149 13.60 7.14 -27.79
N VAL A 150 13.56 8.44 -28.11
CA VAL A 150 14.20 8.96 -29.32
C VAL A 150 15.69 9.10 -29.00
N ASP A 151 16.56 8.49 -29.81
CA ASP A 151 18.03 8.66 -29.74
C ASP A 151 18.43 10.14 -29.82
#